data_AF-K0TJH2-F1
#
_entry.id   AF-K0TJH2-F1
#
_cell.length_a   1.000
_cell.length_b   1.000
_cell.length_c   1.000
_cell.angle_alpha   90.00
_cell.angle_beta   90.00
_cell.angle_gamma   90.00
#
_symmetry.space_group_name_H-M   'P 1'
#
loop_
_entity.id
_entity.type
_entity.pdbx_description
1 polymer ?
#
loop_
_entity_poly.entity_id
_entity_poly.type
_entity_poly.pdbx_seq_one_letter_code
_entity_poly.pdbx_strand_id
1 'polypeptide(L)' 'MFLWTSSFNQDISGWDVSSGKYFGGMFERASSFNQDISGWDVSKGIYFPNVFYGASAFNQDISGWDTSSGTLFRR' A
#
# COMPACT_ATOMS: atom_id res chain seq x y z
N MET A 1 7.85 5.66 -4.09
CA MET A 1 6.95 4.81 -4.90
C MET A 1 7.78 3.64 -5.42
N PHE A 2 7.35 2.40 -5.19
CA PHE A 2 8.09 1.16 -5.47
C PHE A 2 7.51 0.40 -6.68
N LEU A 3 7.11 1.16 -7.70
CA LEU A 3 6.51 0.64 -8.93
C LEU A 3 7.54 -0.27 -9.65
N TRP A 4 7.15 -1.49 -10.02
CA TRP A 4 7.97 -2.48 -10.76
C TRP A 4 9.22 -2.98 -10.06
N THR A 5 9.42 -2.70 -8.77
CA THR A 5 10.56 -3.24 -8.02
C THR A 5 10.23 -4.66 -7.56
N SER A 6 10.31 -5.63 -8.46
CA SER A 6 9.88 -7.02 -8.23
C SER A 6 10.54 -7.69 -7.02
N SER A 7 11.78 -7.29 -6.67
CA SER A 7 12.55 -7.80 -5.52
C SER A 7 12.44 -6.95 -4.25
N PHE A 8 11.68 -5.85 -4.26
CA PHE A 8 11.57 -4.98 -3.08
C PHE A 8 10.76 -5.66 -1.98
N ASN A 9 11.38 -5.82 -0.81
CA ASN A 9 10.77 -6.39 0.40
C ASN A 9 11.48 -5.87 1.67
N GLN A 10 11.95 -4.62 1.63
CA GLN A 10 12.62 -4.02 2.79
C GLN A 10 11.59 -3.55 3.81
N ASP A 11 11.91 -3.67 5.09
CA ASP A 11 11.03 -3.23 6.18
C ASP A 11 10.76 -1.71 6.07
N ILE A 12 9.47 -1.38 6.01
CA ILE A 12 8.93 -0.02 5.94
C ILE A 12 7.78 0.17 6.95
N SER A 13 7.65 -0.74 7.90
CA SER A 13 6.60 -0.71 8.93
C SER A 13 6.61 0.62 9.72
N GLY A 14 7.79 1.20 9.93
CA GLY A 14 7.99 2.47 10.65
C GLY A 14 7.83 3.74 9.83
N TRP A 15 7.38 3.68 8.57
CA TRP A 15 7.18 4.87 7.75
C TRP A 15 5.95 5.67 8.21
N ASP A 16 6.12 6.97 8.42
CA ASP A 16 5.00 7.89 8.61
C ASP A 16 4.40 8.26 7.24
N VAL A 17 3.20 7.75 6.97
CA VAL A 17 2.41 8.05 5.78
C VAL A 17 1.15 8.87 6.08
N SER A 18 1.02 9.38 7.31
CA SER A 18 -0.19 10.07 7.82
C SER A 18 -0.54 11.38 7.09
N SER A 19 0.37 11.92 6.27
CA SER A 19 0.12 13.07 5.39
C SER A 19 -0.17 12.68 3.94
N GLY A 20 -0.05 11.40 3.60
CA GLY A 20 -0.20 10.87 2.25
C GLY A 20 -1.62 10.99 1.74
N LYS A 21 -1.77 11.49 0.50
CA LYS A 21 -3.06 11.59 -0.20
C LYS A 21 -3.20 10.59 -1.35
N TYR A 22 -2.08 10.16 -1.92
CA TYR A 22 -2.03 9.36 -3.14
C TYR A 22 -1.17 8.11 -2.90
N PHE A 23 -1.82 6.96 -2.85
CA PHE A 23 -1.20 5.65 -2.65
C PHE A 23 -1.28 4.78 -3.91
N GLY A 24 -1.85 5.31 -5.01
CA GLY A 24 -2.02 4.59 -6.26
C GLY A 24 -0.72 3.98 -6.78
N GLY A 25 -0.75 2.70 -7.12
CA GLY A 25 0.38 1.95 -7.64
C GLY A 25 1.60 1.85 -6.71
N MET A 26 1.47 2.14 -5.41
CA MET A 26 2.63 2.24 -4.52
C MET A 26 3.52 0.98 -4.51
N PHE A 27 2.92 -0.21 -4.66
CA PHE A 27 3.57 -1.51 -4.76
C PHE A 27 3.16 -2.27 -6.03
N GLU A 28 2.75 -1.57 -7.09
CA GLU A 28 2.38 -2.22 -8.34
C GLU A 28 3.55 -3.05 -8.88
N ARG A 29 3.31 -4.34 -9.12
CA ARG A 29 4.27 -5.36 -9.59
C ARG A 29 5.49 -5.55 -8.69
N ALA A 30 5.43 -5.12 -7.42
CA ALA A 30 6.40 -5.49 -6.40
C ALA A 30 6.15 -6.95 -5.94
N SER A 31 6.42 -7.91 -6.83
CA SER A 31 6.00 -9.32 -6.66
C SER A 31 6.49 -10.00 -5.39
N SER A 32 7.62 -9.56 -4.82
CA SER A 32 8.21 -10.10 -3.58
C SER A 32 7.82 -9.34 -2.31
N PHE A 33 7.08 -8.23 -2.42
CA PHE A 33 6.73 -7.40 -1.27
C PHE A 33 5.73 -8.10 -0.35
N ASN A 34 6.07 -8.26 0.92
CA ASN A 34 5.21 -8.86 1.95
C ASN A 34 5.51 -8.34 3.36
N GLN A 35 5.90 -7.08 3.49
CA GLN A 35 6.16 -6.47 4.80
C GLN A 35 4.85 -6.05 5.47
N ASP A 36 4.82 -6.17 6.80
CA ASP A 36 3.69 -5.71 7.61
C ASP A 36 3.60 -4.18 7.58
N ILE A 37 2.49 -3.70 7.03
CA ILE A 37 2.11 -2.28 6.93
C ILE A 37 0.74 -2.03 7.54
N SER A 38 0.25 -2.96 8.37
CA SER A 38 -1.04 -2.84 9.06
C SER A 38 -1.14 -1.60 9.95
N GLY A 39 0.00 -1.12 10.47
CA GLY A 39 0.12 0.06 11.32
C GLY A 39 0.15 1.42 10.59
N TRP A 40 0.10 1.44 9.26
CA TRP A 40 0.11 2.70 8.50
C TRP A 40 -1.20 3.49 8.66
N ASP A 41 -1.09 4.77 9.01
CA ASP A 41 -2.22 5.70 8.97
C ASP A 41 -2.45 6.21 7.54
N VAL A 42 -3.41 5.60 6.85
CA VAL A 42 -3.81 5.97 5.48
C VAL A 42 -5.09 6.81 5.42
N SER A 43 -5.60 7.27 6.57
CA SER A 43 -6.93 7.91 6.71
C SER A 43 -7.10 9.18 5.86
N LYS A 44 -6.01 9.88 5.54
CA LYS A 44 -6.00 11.07 4.65
C LYS A 44 -5.87 10.74 3.17
N GLY A 45 -5.69 9.47 2.83
CA GLY A 45 -5.60 8.98 1.47
C GLY A 45 -6.92 9.16 0.73
N ILE A 46 -6.85 9.70 -0.49
CA ILE A 46 -8.02 9.89 -1.36
C ILE A 46 -7.95 9.03 -2.62
N TYR A 47 -6.79 8.43 -2.92
CA TYR A 47 -6.50 7.74 -4.17
C TYR A 47 -5.67 6.46 -3.96
N PHE A 48 -6.26 5.29 -4.26
CA PHE A 48 -5.68 3.96 -4.00
C PHE A 48 -5.75 2.95 -5.18
N PRO A 49 -5.79 3.33 -6.47
CA PRO A 49 -5.88 2.33 -7.53
C PRO A 49 -4.59 1.51 -7.61
N ASN A 50 -4.74 0.21 -7.87
CA ASN A 50 -3.63 -0.70 -8.19
C ASN A 50 -2.49 -0.76 -7.14
N VAL A 51 -2.73 -0.38 -5.89
CA VAL A 51 -1.69 -0.32 -4.84
C VAL A 51 -0.88 -1.61 -4.77
N PHE A 52 -1.56 -2.76 -4.86
CA PHE A 52 -0.97 -4.11 -4.80
C PHE A 52 -1.14 -4.90 -6.11
N TYR A 53 -1.47 -4.25 -7.23
CA TYR A 53 -1.67 -4.98 -8.49
C TYR A 53 -0.36 -5.67 -8.90
N GLY A 54 -0.36 -7.00 -8.96
CA GLY A 54 0.84 -7.79 -9.27
C GLY A 54 1.83 -7.96 -8.10
N ALA A 55 1.50 -7.54 -6.87
CA ALA A 55 2.27 -7.83 -5.66
C ALA A 55 1.95 -9.24 -5.14
N SER A 56 2.37 -10.26 -5.88
CA SER A 56 1.94 -11.67 -5.67
C SER A 56 2.25 -12.28 -4.31
N ALA A 57 3.31 -11.81 -3.63
CA ALA A 57 3.68 -12.32 -2.31
C ALA A 57 2.93 -11.63 -1.15
N PHE A 58 2.19 -10.54 -1.41
CA PHE A 58 1.56 -9.76 -0.36
C PHE A 58 0.39 -10.51 0.28
N ASN A 59 0.49 -10.76 1.59
CA ASN A 59 -0.52 -11.50 2.36
C ASN A 59 -0.70 -10.94 3.78
N GLN A 60 -0.55 -9.62 3.94
CA GLN A 60 -0.69 -8.96 5.23
C GLN A 60 -2.15 -8.52 5.45
N ASP A 61 -2.59 -8.55 6.70
CA ASP A 61 -3.91 -8.05 7.07
C ASP A 61 -3.89 -6.51 7.12
N ILE A 62 -4.59 -5.89 6.18
CA ILE A 62 -4.78 -4.43 6.08
C ILE A 62 -6.24 -4.04 6.32
N SER A 63 -7.03 -4.91 6.95
CA SER A 63 -8.44 -4.63 7.27
C SER A 63 -8.61 -3.43 8.23
N GLY A 64 -7.56 -3.09 8.99
CA GLY A 64 -7.52 -1.91 9.85
C GLY A 64 -7.29 -0.58 9.13
N TRP A 65 -6.98 -0.58 7.83
CA TRP A 65 -6.79 0.66 7.07
C TRP A 65 -8.11 1.40 6.90
N ASP A 66 -8.17 2.65 7.35
CA ASP A 66 -9.29 3.55 7.08
C ASP A 66 -9.17 4.14 5.67
N THR A 67 -9.89 3.55 4.72
CA THR A 67 -9.97 4.04 3.33
C THR A 67 -11.25 4.85 3.06
N SER A 68 -11.96 5.30 4.10
CA SER A 68 -13.27 5.97 3.95
C SER A 68 -13.20 7.31 3.20
N SER A 69 -12.04 7.99 3.28
CA SER A 69 -11.73 9.20 2.50
C SER A 69 -11.49 8.94 1.01
N GLY A 70 -11.32 7.67 0.60
CA GLY A 70 -11.01 7.26 -0.75
C GLY A 70 -12.20 7.36 -1.70
N THR A 71 -12.04 8.05 -2.83
CA THR A 71 -13.09 8.18 -3.85
C THR A 71 -13.10 7.04 -4.87
N LEU A 72 -12.02 6.24 -4.96
CA LEU A 72 -11.86 5.10 -5.87
C LEU A 72 -11.03 3.99 -5.20
N PHE A 73 -11.66 3.18 -4.33
CA PHE A 73 -11.10 1.91 -3.88
C PHE A 73 -11.81 0.78 -4.64
N ARG A 74 -11.26 0.34 -5.77
CA ARG A 74 -11.70 -0.92 -6.39
C ARG A 74 -10.87 -2.03 -5.76
N ARG A 75 -11.52 -2.84 -4.93
CA ARG A 75 -10.98 -4.11 -4.42
C ARG A 75 -10.64 -5.03 -5.57
#